data_AF-S6GHS1-F1
#
_entry.id   AF-S6GHS1-F1
#
_cell.length_a   1.000
_cell.length_b   1.000
_cell.length_c   1.000
_cell.angle_alpha   90.00
_cell.angle_beta   90.00
_cell.angle_gamma   90.00
#
_symmetry.space_group_name_H-M   'P 1'
#
loop_
_entity.id
_entity.type
_entity.pdbx_description
1 polymer ?
#
loop_
_entity_poly.entity_id
_entity_poly.type
_entity_poly.pdbx_seq_one_letter_code
_entity_poly.pdbx_strand_id
1 'polypeptide(L)' 'MSDKQMAALYLELVGMYEEEHPAVSADVVADRHLIMAEKIEAGELTKQDMQLITPIFAYGHIDVQQCLTVKKRFIWF' A
#
# COMPACT_ATOMS: atom_id res chain seq x y z
N MET A 1 -0.29 -3.38 -14.57
CA MET A 1 -0.28 -2.02 -13.99
C MET A 1 1.16 -1.60 -13.80
N SER A 2 1.47 -0.32 -13.98
CA SER A 2 2.78 0.23 -13.58
C SER A 2 2.78 0.57 -12.08
N ASP A 3 3.95 0.62 -11.46
CA ASP A 3 4.10 0.91 -10.03
C ASP A 3 3.50 2.30 -9.66
N LYS A 4 3.59 3.26 -10.58
CA LYS A 4 2.93 4.59 -10.47
C LYS A 4 1.41 4.51 -10.41
N GLN A 5 0.80 3.64 -11.24
CA GLN A 5 -0.65 3.44 -11.24
C GLN A 5 -1.12 2.75 -9.95
N MET A 6 -0.27 1.90 -9.37
CA MET A 6 -0.56 1.23 -8.10
C MET A 6 -0.51 2.21 -6.92
N ALA A 7 0.49 3.10 -6.91
CA ALA A 7 0.62 4.13 -5.88
C ALA A 7 -0.58 5.08 -5.88
N ALA A 8 -1.04 5.49 -7.07
CA ALA A 8 -2.23 6.32 -7.22
C ALA A 8 -3.50 5.61 -6.71
N LEU A 9 -3.68 4.34 -7.07
CA LEU A 9 -4.83 3.55 -6.64
C LEU A 9 -4.81 3.29 -5.12
N TYR A 10 -3.62 3.11 -4.53
CA TYR A 10 -3.49 3.00 -3.08
C TYR A 10 -4.00 4.26 -2.36
N LEU A 11 -3.60 5.46 -2.81
CA LEU A 11 -4.06 6.71 -2.21
C LEU A 11 -5.57 6.91 -2.34
N GLU A 12 -6.16 6.51 -3.47
CA GLU A 12 -7.60 6.56 -3.68
C GLU A 12 -8.36 5.63 -2.71
N LEU A 13 -7.88 4.38 -2.56
CA LEU A 13 -8.47 3.42 -1.63
C LEU A 13 -8.30 3.83 -0.16
N VAL A 14 -7.16 4.42 0.19
CA VAL A 14 -6.92 4.99 1.52
C VAL A 14 -7.95 6.06 1.81
N GLY A 15 -8.17 7.01 0.89
CA GLY A 15 -9.14 8.09 1.08
C GLY A 15 -10.54 7.56 1.35
N MET A 16 -10.98 6.56 0.57
CA MET A 16 -12.27 5.89 0.81
C MET A 16 -12.33 5.15 2.15
N TYR A 17 -11.24 4.46 2.52
CA TYR A 17 -11.17 3.71 3.78
C TYR A 17 -11.20 4.64 5.00
N GLU A 18 -10.52 5.79 4.94
CA GLU A 18 -10.51 6.79 6.01
C GLU A 18 -11.84 7.55 6.14
N GLU A 19 -12.57 7.75 5.03
CA GLU A 19 -13.94 8.30 5.08
C GLU A 19 -14.89 7.39 5.88
N GLU A 20 -14.76 6.07 5.74
CA GLU A 20 -15.56 5.11 6.52
C GLU A 20 -15.00 4.81 7.91
N HIS A 21 -13.70 4.99 8.10
CA HIS A 21 -13.00 4.78 9.36
C HIS A 21 -12.22 6.03 9.76
N PRO A 22 -12.88 7.02 10.40
CA PRO A 22 -12.21 8.25 10.80
C PRO A 22 -11.05 7.94 11.74
N ALA A 23 -9.82 8.18 11.25
CA ALA A 23 -8.62 8.02 12.04
C ALA A 23 -8.58 9.09 13.14
N VAL A 24 -8.16 8.68 14.35
CA VAL A 24 -8.05 9.56 15.53
C VAL A 24 -7.03 10.70 15.32
N SER A 25 -6.17 10.60 14.31
CA SER A 25 -5.20 11.64 13.92
C SER A 25 -4.94 11.63 12.40
N ALA A 26 -5.65 12.46 11.64
CA ALA A 26 -5.53 12.49 10.17
C ALA A 26 -4.12 12.89 9.68
N ASP A 27 -3.45 13.85 10.33
CA ASP A 27 -2.17 14.40 9.85
C ASP A 27 -1.02 13.38 9.86
N VAL A 28 -0.91 12.58 10.92
CA VAL A 28 0.14 11.55 11.05
C VAL A 28 -0.10 10.37 10.11
N VAL A 29 -1.36 10.16 9.72
CA VAL A 29 -1.78 9.02 8.90
C VAL A 29 -1.59 9.35 7.41
N ALA A 30 -1.89 10.59 7.00
CA ALA A 30 -1.62 11.10 5.66
C ALA A 30 -0.13 10.98 5.28
N ASP A 31 0.79 11.39 6.16
CA ASP A 31 2.24 11.28 5.92
C ASP A 31 2.68 9.81 5.75
N ARG A 32 2.09 8.89 6.52
CA ARG A 32 2.40 7.45 6.42
C ARG A 32 1.91 6.85 5.12
N HIS A 33 0.73 7.24 4.64
CA HIS A 33 0.20 6.78 3.36
C HIS A 33 1.01 7.32 2.18
N LEU A 34 1.51 8.55 2.28
CA LEU A 34 2.36 9.14 1.25
C LEU A 34 3.71 8.41 1.14
N ILE A 35 4.38 8.13 2.28
CA ILE A 35 5.59 7.31 2.32
C ILE A 35 5.34 5.89 1.77
N MET A 36 4.17 5.32 2.07
CA MET A 36 3.81 3.99 1.56
C MET A 36 3.61 4.01 0.04
N ALA A 37 2.98 5.05 -0.51
CA ALA A 37 2.82 5.24 -1.94
C ALA A 37 4.18 5.38 -2.66
N GLU A 38 5.13 6.13 -2.08
CA GLU A 38 6.50 6.23 -2.61
C GLU A 38 7.22 4.88 -2.61
N LYS A 39 7.07 4.07 -1.54
CA LYS A 39 7.62 2.70 -1.48
C LYS A 39 6.99 1.77 -2.53
N ILE A 40 5.69 1.93 -2.81
CA ILE A 40 4.99 1.20 -3.88
C ILE A 40 5.58 1.60 -5.23
N GLU A 41 5.72 2.90 -5.50
CA GLU A 41 6.29 3.42 -6.74
C GLU A 41 7.75 2.98 -6.95
N ALA A 42 8.54 2.91 -5.87
CA ALA A 42 9.93 2.43 -5.91
C ALA A 42 10.04 0.89 -5.98
N GLY A 43 8.95 0.15 -5.77
CA GLY A 43 8.96 -1.32 -5.68
C GLY A 43 9.73 -1.85 -4.47
N GLU A 44 9.87 -1.06 -3.40
CA GLU A 44 10.63 -1.36 -2.18
C GLU A 44 9.75 -1.83 -1.02
N LEU A 45 8.61 -2.44 -1.33
CA LEU A 45 7.69 -2.95 -0.32
C LEU A 45 8.28 -4.13 0.44
N THR A 46 8.28 -4.01 1.77
CA THR A 46 8.60 -5.12 2.67
C THR A 46 7.36 -5.97 2.94
N LYS A 47 7.55 -7.16 3.53
CA LYS A 47 6.41 -7.99 3.97
C LYS A 47 5.53 -7.31 5.02
N GLN A 48 6.11 -6.45 5.86
CA GLN A 48 5.34 -5.68 6.85
C GLN A 48 4.50 -4.60 6.16
N ASP A 49 5.08 -3.90 5.19
CA ASP A 49 4.36 -2.91 4.39
C ASP A 49 3.18 -3.57 3.64
N MET A 50 3.39 -4.76 3.06
CA MET A 50 2.34 -5.56 2.43
C MET A 50 1.19 -5.88 3.38
N GLN A 51 1.47 -6.27 4.63
CA GLN A 51 0.45 -6.56 5.63
C GLN A 51 -0.38 -5.32 6.00
N LEU A 52 0.25 -4.14 6.02
CA LEU A 52 -0.43 -2.87 6.31
C LEU A 52 -1.35 -2.42 5.18
N ILE A 53 -0.95 -2.62 3.92
CA ILE A 53 -1.76 -2.22 2.76
C ILE A 53 -2.84 -3.26 2.39
N THR A 54 -2.64 -4.53 2.73
CA THR A 54 -3.58 -5.62 2.43
C THR A 54 -5.04 -5.29 2.81
N PRO A 55 -5.39 -4.80 4.02
CA PRO A 55 -6.77 -4.48 4.35
C PRO A 55 -7.37 -3.37 3.48
N ILE A 56 -6.58 -2.36 3.09
CA ILE A 56 -7.01 -1.25 2.24
C ILE A 56 -7.29 -1.74 0.81
N PHE A 57 -6.43 -2.59 0.27
CA PHE A 57 -6.65 -3.21 -1.03
C PHE A 57 -7.78 -4.25 -1.03
N ALA A 58 -7.94 -5.00 0.06
CA ALA A 58 -9.05 -5.92 0.25
C ALA A 58 -10.40 -5.18 0.28
N TYR A 59 -10.43 -3.97 0.84
CA TYR A 59 -11.58 -3.07 0.78
C TYR A 59 -11.93 -2.69 -0.67
N GLY A 60 -10.91 -2.41 -1.49
CA GLY A 60 -11.06 -2.21 -2.93
C GLY A 60 -11.29 -3.48 -3.76
N HIS A 61 -11.42 -4.66 -3.14
CA HIS A 61 -11.45 -5.97 -3.81
C HIS A 61 -10.26 -6.23 -4.77
N ILE A 62 -9.09 -5.67 -4.47
CA ILE A 62 -7.88 -5.80 -5.28
C ILE A 62 -6.87 -6.72 -4.58
N ASP A 63 -6.37 -7.71 -5.32
CA ASP A 63 -5.40 -8.66 -4.81
C ASP A 63 -3.97 -8.11 -4.91
N VAL A 64 -3.46 -7.59 -3.79
CA VAL A 64 -2.10 -7.04 -3.65
C VAL A 64 -1.04 -8.04 -4.08
N GLN A 65 -1.25 -9.34 -3.87
CA GLN A 65 -0.25 -10.36 -4.21
C GLN A 65 -0.08 -10.57 -5.72
N GLN A 66 -1.13 -10.27 -6.50
CA GLN A 66 -1.07 -10.30 -7.96
C GLN A 66 -0.44 -9.02 -8.54
N CYS A 67 -0.55 -7.93 -7.78
CA CYS A 67 -0.13 -6.60 -8.19
C CYS A 67 1.31 -6.26 -7.77
N LEU A 68 1.78 -6.81 -6.65
CA LEU A 68 3.08 -6.51 -6.07
C LEU A 68 3.90 -7.79 -5.91
N THR A 69 4.78 -8.02 -6.90
CA THR A 69 5.86 -9.00 -6.75
C THR A 69 6.86 -8.49 -5.73
N VAL A 70 6.69 -8.90 -4.47
CA VAL A 70 7.73 -8.73 -3.44
C VAL A 70 9.03 -9.29 -4.02
N LYS A 71 10.07 -8.45 -4.14
CA LYS A 71 11.40 -8.92 -4.51
C LYS A 71 11.81 -10.00 -3.52
N LYS A 72 11.66 -11.27 -3.92
CA LYS A 72 12.19 -12.40 -3.17
C LYS A 72 13.69 -12.18 -3.11
N ARG A 73 14.18 -11.70 -1.97
CA ARG A 73 15.61 -11.77 -1.63
C ARG A 73 15.91 -13.27 -1.55
N PHE A 74 16.36 -13.84 -2.66
CA PHE A 74 16.94 -15.17 -2.68
C PHE A 74 18.19 -15.11 -1.80
N ILE A 75 18.08 -15.57 -0.56
CA ILE A 75 19.25 -15.91 0.24
C ILE A 75 19.59 -17.33 -0.18
N TRP A 76 20.61 -17.46 -1.05
CA TRP A 76 21.28 -18.73 -1.28
C TRP A 76 22.09 -19.04 -0.02
N PHE A 77 21.74 -20.13 0.66
CA PHE A 77 22.57 -20.75 1.69
C PHE A 77 23.30 -21.93 1.05
#